data_AF-A0A3D5D5I1-F1
#
_entry.id   AF-A0A3D5D5I1-F1
#
_cell.length_a   1.000
_cell.length_b   1.000
_cell.length_c   1.000
_cell.angle_alpha   90.00
_cell.angle_beta   90.00
_cell.angle_gamma   90.00
#
_symmetry.space_group_name_H-M   'P 1'
#
loop_
_entity.id
_entity.type
_entity.pdbx_description
1 polymer ?
#
loop_
_entity_poly.entity_id
_entity_poly.type
_entity_poly.pdbx_seq_one_letter_code
_entity_poly.pdbx_strand_id
1 'polypeptide(L)'
;DAIGIYLGYTLAHYAEFYEFQYVLLLGRVTTGPGGEHIITRSKEVMAAEFPELAERIKFHFPDETEKRHGQAIAAASLPKIG
;
A
#
# COMPACT_ATOMS: atom_id res chain seq x y z
N ASP A 1 6.76 -9.97 -11.83
CA ASP A 1 7.53 -8.76 -12.15
C ASP A 1 6.69 -7.55 -12.54
N ALA A 2 6.02 -7.57 -13.70
CA ALA A 2 5.35 -6.37 -14.24
C ALA A 2 4.38 -5.69 -13.27
N ILE A 3 3.58 -6.45 -12.51
CA ILE A 3 2.57 -5.88 -11.59
C ILE A 3 3.20 -5.04 -10.47
N GLY A 4 4.32 -5.50 -9.89
CA GLY A 4 5.03 -4.73 -8.85
C GLY A 4 5.68 -3.47 -9.41
N ILE A 5 6.23 -3.56 -10.64
CA ILE A 5 6.77 -2.39 -11.33
C ILE A 5 5.69 -1.34 -11.54
N TYR A 6 4.53 -1.74 -12.08
CA TYR A 6 3.40 -0.85 -12.29
C TYR A 6 2.89 -0.24 -10.99
N LEU A 7 2.82 -1.02 -9.91
CA LEU A 7 2.40 -0.51 -8.61
C LEU A 7 3.37 0.57 -8.09
N GLY A 8 4.69 0.36 -8.21
CA GLY A 8 5.70 1.37 -7.83
C GLY A 8 5.50 2.70 -8.55
N TYR A 9 5.42 2.68 -9.89
CA TYR A 9 5.17 3.90 -10.67
C TYR A 9 3.80 4.53 -10.38
N THR A 10 2.76 3.72 -10.14
CA THR A 10 1.43 4.23 -9.81
C THR A 10 1.45 4.97 -8.47
N LEU A 11 2.16 4.46 -7.47
CA LEU A 11 2.31 5.15 -6.18
C LEU A 11 3.03 6.49 -6.33
N ALA A 12 4.11 6.53 -7.10
CA ALA A 12 4.82 7.78 -7.40
C ALA A 12 3.92 8.78 -8.13
N HIS A 13 3.19 8.32 -9.15
CA HIS A 13 2.27 9.15 -9.91
C HIS A 13 1.14 9.71 -9.04
N TYR A 14 0.56 8.89 -8.16
CA TYR A 14 -0.51 9.35 -7.27
C TYR A 14 -0.01 10.36 -6.25
N ALA A 15 1.27 10.32 -5.87
CA ALA A 15 1.87 11.28 -4.96
C ALA A 15 1.92 12.71 -5.54
N GLU A 16 1.79 12.87 -6.86
CA GLU A 16 1.64 14.18 -7.51
C GLU A 16 0.26 14.82 -7.23
N PHE A 17 -0.75 14.00 -6.96
CA PHE A 17 -2.14 14.45 -6.77
C PHE A 17 -2.57 14.44 -5.31
N TYR A 18 -1.99 13.54 -4.51
CA TYR A 18 -2.41 13.29 -3.13
C TYR A 18 -1.23 13.29 -2.18
N GLU A 19 -1.37 14.00 -1.07
CA GLU A 19 -0.45 13.87 0.05
C GLU A 19 -0.87 12.67 0.92
N PHE A 20 -0.15 11.55 0.77
CA PHE A 20 -0.35 10.36 1.58
C PHE A 20 0.97 9.77 2.06
N GLN A 21 0.94 9.15 3.23
CA GLN A 21 2.10 8.51 3.84
C GLN A 21 1.93 7.00 4.01
N TYR A 22 0.68 6.52 4.10
CA TYR A 22 0.38 5.11 4.36
C TYR A 22 -0.61 4.59 3.33
N VAL A 23 -0.25 3.48 2.67
CA VAL A 23 -1.09 2.80 1.69
C VAL A 23 -1.34 1.36 2.13
N LEU A 24 -2.63 1.02 2.21
CA LEU A 24 -3.10 -0.34 2.48
C LEU A 24 -3.45 -1.01 1.16
N LEU A 25 -2.71 -2.06 0.82
CA LEU A 25 -2.94 -2.83 -0.40
C LEU A 25 -3.93 -3.97 -0.11
N LEU A 26 -5.14 -3.87 -0.66
CA LEU A 26 -6.24 -4.80 -0.40
C LEU A 26 -6.56 -5.66 -1.62
N GLY A 27 -7.08 -6.87 -1.38
CA GLY A 27 -7.53 -7.79 -2.43
C GLY A 27 -6.95 -9.20 -2.31
N ARG A 28 -7.43 -10.14 -3.12
CA ARG A 28 -6.95 -11.54 -3.12
C ARG A 28 -5.57 -11.70 -3.77
N VAL A 29 -5.20 -10.78 -4.67
CA VAL A 29 -3.89 -10.78 -5.35
C VAL A 29 -2.74 -10.52 -4.37
N THR A 30 -3.05 -10.07 -3.15
CA THR A 30 -2.06 -9.72 -2.13
C THR A 30 -1.66 -10.88 -1.22
N THR A 31 -2.18 -12.10 -1.45
CA THR A 31 -1.94 -13.25 -0.58
C THR A 31 -0.97 -14.24 -1.20
N GLY A 32 -0.10 -14.82 -0.36
CA GLY A 32 0.89 -15.80 -0.78
C GLY A 32 2.09 -15.20 -1.53
N PRO A 33 2.96 -16.06 -2.10
CA PRO A 33 4.25 -15.63 -2.67
C PRO A 33 4.13 -14.60 -3.80
N GLY A 34 3.06 -14.66 -4.58
CA GLY A 34 2.81 -13.68 -5.65
C GLY A 34 2.58 -12.27 -5.12
N GLY A 35 1.88 -12.14 -3.99
CA GLY A 35 1.69 -10.86 -3.30
C GLY A 35 3.03 -10.32 -2.83
N GLU A 36 3.79 -11.11 -2.07
CA GLU A 36 5.13 -10.74 -1.57
C GLU A 36 6.03 -10.23 -2.69
N HIS A 37 6.03 -10.93 -3.83
CA HIS A 37 6.82 -10.54 -5.00
C HIS A 37 6.39 -9.19 -5.59
N ILE A 38 5.09 -8.89 -5.61
CA ILE A 38 4.57 -7.58 -6.03
C ILE A 38 5.11 -6.49 -5.11
N ILE A 39 5.03 -6.65 -3.78
CA ILE A 39 5.53 -5.63 -2.84
C ILE A 39 7.03 -5.42 -2.99
N THR A 40 7.80 -6.51 -3.06
CA THR A 40 9.26 -6.43 -3.16
C THR A 40 9.63 -5.66 -4.41
N ARG A 41 9.03 -6.00 -5.55
CA ARG A 41 9.35 -5.32 -6.80
C ARG A 41 8.90 -3.86 -6.82
N SER A 42 7.76 -3.52 -6.21
CA SER A 42 7.34 -2.12 -6.06
C SER A 42 8.33 -1.33 -5.19
N LYS A 43 8.82 -1.91 -4.09
CA LYS A 43 9.81 -1.26 -3.21
C LYS A 43 11.12 -1.01 -3.94
N GLU A 44 11.57 -1.95 -4.76
CA GLU A 44 12.76 -1.78 -5.60
C GLU A 44 12.63 -0.61 -6.58
N VAL A 45 11.49 -0.49 -7.27
CA VAL A 45 11.22 0.66 -8.16
C VAL A 45 11.19 1.97 -7.38
N MET A 46 10.46 2.02 -6.26
CA MET A 46 10.39 3.21 -5.42
C MET A 46 11.77 3.65 -4.92
N ALA A 47 12.58 2.71 -4.44
CA ALA A 47 13.92 3.02 -3.93
C ALA A 47 14.89 3.46 -5.03
N ALA A 48 14.80 2.87 -6.22
CA ALA A 48 15.71 3.17 -7.33
C ALA A 48 15.40 4.51 -8.02
N GLU A 49 14.12 4.84 -8.17
CA GLU A 49 13.71 5.97 -9.03
C GLU A 49 13.06 7.12 -8.26
N PHE A 50 12.51 6.85 -7.06
CA PHE A 50 11.78 7.82 -6.26
C PHE A 50 12.20 7.79 -4.78
N PRO A 51 13.50 7.94 -4.46
CA PRO A 51 14.01 7.69 -3.11
C PRO A 51 13.33 8.54 -2.02
N GLU A 52 13.06 9.82 -2.30
CA GLU A 52 12.35 10.70 -1.35
C GLU A 52 10.92 10.22 -1.07
N LEU A 53 10.23 9.71 -2.10
CA LEU A 53 8.90 9.13 -1.94
C LEU A 53 8.96 7.76 -1.25
N ALA A 54 10.01 6.98 -1.47
CA ALA A 54 10.21 5.69 -0.81
C ALA A 54 10.41 5.84 0.70
N GLU A 55 11.06 6.91 1.14
CA GLU A 55 11.21 7.24 2.56
C GLU A 55 9.89 7.69 3.20
N ARG A 56 9.08 8.45 2.44
CA ARG A 56 7.83 9.03 2.92
C ARG A 56 6.64 8.07 2.89
N ILE A 57 6.53 7.26 1.84
CA ILE A 57 5.36 6.42 1.55
C ILE A 57 5.61 4.99 2.03
N LYS A 58 4.87 4.60 3.05
CA LYS A 58 4.84 3.22 3.56
C LYS A 58 3.66 2.49 2.96
N PHE A 59 3.92 1.35 2.34
CA PHE A 59 2.87 0.48 1.82
C PHE A 59 3.10 -0.97 2.22
N HIS A 60 2.03 -1.64 2.63
CA HIS A 60 2.06 -3.03 3.05
C HIS A 60 0.75 -3.73 2.68
N PHE A 61 0.82 -5.06 2.65
CA PHE A 61 -0.37 -5.90 2.66
C PHE A 61 -0.75 -6.10 4.13
N PRO A 62 -2.00 -5.82 4.51
CA PRO A 62 -2.47 -6.16 5.83
C PRO A 62 -2.47 -7.69 5.97
N ASP A 63 -1.95 -8.17 7.09
CA ASP A 63 -2.05 -9.58 7.44
C ASP A 63 -3.53 -9.99 7.66
N GLU A 64 -3.84 -11.29 7.78
CA GLU A 64 -5.23 -11.74 7.97
C GLU A 64 -5.88 -11.16 9.24
N THR A 65 -5.07 -10.84 10.26
CA THR A 65 -5.50 -10.29 11.54
C THR A 65 -5.80 -8.79 11.39
N GLU A 66 -4.96 -8.04 10.69
CA GLU A 66 -5.10 -6.63 10.33
C GLU A 66 -6.25 -6.40 9.36
N LYS A 67 -6.51 -7.32 8.41
CA LYS A 67 -7.68 -7.26 7.53
C LYS A 67 -8.99 -7.31 8.31
N ARG A 68 -9.09 -8.20 9.31
CA ARG A 68 -10.28 -8.34 10.17
C ARG A 68 -10.44 -7.17 11.14
N HIS A 69 -9.35 -6.74 11.77
CA HIS A 69 -9.42 -5.68 12.77
C HIS A 69 -9.46 -4.28 12.15
N GLY A 70 -8.78 -4.03 11.04
CA GLY A 70 -8.70 -2.72 10.40
C GLY A 70 -10.06 -2.18 9.94
N GLN A 71 -10.92 -3.05 9.36
CA GLN A 71 -12.28 -2.66 9.00
C GLN A 71 -13.16 -2.40 10.24
N ALA A 72 -13.02 -3.23 11.28
CA ALA A 72 -13.76 -3.07 12.53
C ALA A 72 -13.35 -1.78 13.27
N ILE A 73 -12.05 -1.48 13.30
CA ILE A 73 -11.48 -0.26 13.90
C ILE A 73 -11.91 0.97 13.11
N ALA A 74 -11.82 0.95 11.77
CA ALA A 74 -12.28 2.05 10.93
C ALA A 74 -13.76 2.34 11.16
N ALA A 75 -14.62 1.32 11.16
CA ALA A 75 -16.05 1.46 11.42
C ALA A 75 -16.35 1.96 12.85
N ALA A 76 -15.61 1.50 13.86
CA ALA A 76 -15.74 1.94 15.24
C ALA A 76 -15.22 3.37 15.48
N SER A 77 -14.27 3.83 14.65
CA SER A 77 -13.68 5.16 14.73
C SER A 77 -14.47 6.25 14.00
N LEU A 78 -15.52 5.87 13.27
CA LEU A 78 -16.36 6.85 12.58
C LEU A 78 -16.99 7.81 13.61
N PRO A 79 -17.02 9.13 13.32
CA PRO A 79 -17.68 10.08 14.20
C PRO A 79 -19.15 9.69 14.35
N LYS A 80 -19.69 9.83 15.57
CA LYS A 80 -21.15 9.79 15.73
C LYS A 80 -21.73 10.94 14.92
N ILE A 81 -22.49 10.61 13.88
CA ILE A 81 -23.25 11.61 13.15
C ILE A 81 -24.35 12.07 14.11
N GLY A 82 -24.20 13.31 14.59
CA GLY A 82 -25.18 14.05 15.39
C GLY A 82 -25.75 15.18 14.57
#